data_AF-A0A7X9XR46-F1
#
_entry.id   AF-A0A7X9XR46-F1
#
_cell.length_a   1.000
_cell.length_b   1.000
_cell.length_c   1.000
_cell.angle_alpha   90.00
_cell.angle_beta   90.00
_cell.angle_gamma   90.00
#
_symmetry.space_group_name_H-M   'P 1'
#
loop_
_entity.id
_entity.type
_entity.pdbx_description
1 polymer ?
#
loop_
_entity_poly.entity_id
_entity_poly.type
_entity_poly.pdbx_seq_one_letter_code
_entity_poly.pdbx_strand_id
1 'polypeptide(L)'
;MKSIIFKDWKIEIDKEKTKNYYSQLDRDGLRECCSDCRNYYYGIRHLPKVFIEFLESLFIVPETPIGAYKLDKVADNIFLYDVNYLISGNILEKPNNAENVLENGNKAFNTSTLTDGVEFYFTKELHPSLRNLPDYESYFQLELFCEIPWVIEEPYE
;
A
#
# COMPACT_ATOMS: atom_id res chain seq x y z
N MET A 1 20.58 -1.58 -4.99
CA MET A 1 19.45 -0.78 -5.48
C MET A 1 18.86 -1.40 -6.73
N LYS A 2 17.53 -1.37 -6.89
CA LYS A 2 16.80 -1.79 -8.08
C LYS A 2 15.96 -0.61 -8.56
N SER A 3 16.13 -0.16 -9.80
CA SER A 3 15.25 0.84 -10.39
C SER A 3 14.08 0.16 -11.10
N ILE A 4 12.88 0.72 -10.93
CA ILE A 4 11.66 0.26 -11.57
C ILE A 4 10.98 1.48 -12.18
N ILE A 5 10.58 1.32 -13.45
CA ILE A 5 9.64 2.23 -14.09
C ILE A 5 8.31 1.52 -14.14
N PHE A 6 7.28 2.18 -13.64
CA PHE A 6 5.95 1.63 -13.60
C PHE A 6 4.93 2.73 -13.85
N LYS A 7 4.19 2.63 -14.96
CA LYS A 7 3.44 3.76 -15.53
C LYS A 7 4.41 4.96 -15.68
N ASP A 8 4.03 6.13 -15.18
CA ASP A 8 4.85 7.35 -15.21
C ASP A 8 5.66 7.57 -13.92
N TRP A 9 5.75 6.55 -13.06
CA TRP A 9 6.59 6.57 -11.88
C TRP A 9 7.94 5.93 -12.17
N LYS A 10 9.00 6.56 -11.67
CA LYS A 10 10.33 5.97 -11.62
C LYS A 10 10.79 5.95 -10.17
N ILE A 11 11.04 4.75 -9.67
CA ILE A 11 11.46 4.54 -8.29
C ILE A 11 12.78 3.77 -8.25
N GLU A 12 13.50 3.96 -7.16
CA GLU A 12 14.66 3.19 -6.77
C GLU A 12 14.38 2.50 -5.44
N ILE A 13 14.67 1.21 -5.36
CA ILE A 13 14.37 0.39 -4.20
C ILE A 13 15.66 -0.21 -3.65
N ASP A 14 15.89 -0.03 -2.36
CA ASP A 14 16.80 -0.87 -1.61
C ASP A 14 16.09 -2.19 -1.29
N LYS A 15 16.36 -3.18 -2.13
CA LYS A 15 15.82 -4.54 -2.02
C LYS A 15 16.09 -5.16 -0.65
N GLU A 16 17.33 -5.08 -0.16
CA GLU A 16 17.71 -5.82 1.03
C GLU A 16 17.12 -5.16 2.27
N LYS A 17 17.11 -3.82 2.32
CA LYS A 17 16.47 -3.08 3.42
C LYS A 17 14.94 -3.26 3.43
N THR A 18 14.31 -3.27 2.26
CA THR A 18 12.86 -3.53 2.14
C THR A 18 12.52 -4.96 2.59
N LYS A 19 13.25 -5.97 2.11
CA LYS A 19 13.05 -7.36 2.56
C LYS A 19 13.27 -7.54 4.05
N ASN A 20 14.32 -6.93 4.61
CA ASN A 20 14.62 -7.01 6.03
C ASN A 20 13.49 -6.44 6.88
N TYR A 21 12.90 -5.31 6.48
CA TYR A 21 11.72 -4.75 7.14
C TYR A 21 10.57 -5.77 7.19
N TYR A 22 10.15 -6.31 6.04
CA TYR A 22 9.05 -7.28 5.97
C TYR A 22 9.36 -8.62 6.65
N SER A 23 10.64 -9.00 6.76
CA SER A 23 11.04 -10.24 7.45
C SER A 23 10.90 -10.18 8.97
N GLN A 24 10.86 -8.96 9.53
CA GLN A 24 10.76 -8.71 10.97
C GLN A 24 9.32 -8.48 11.43
N LEU A 25 8.38 -8.26 10.51
CA LEU A 25 6.98 -8.06 10.85
C LEU A 25 6.35 -9.38 11.29
N ASP A 26 5.50 -9.27 12.31
CA ASP A 26 4.58 -10.35 12.66
C ASP A 26 3.56 -10.52 11.53
N ARG A 27 3.60 -11.69 10.88
CA ARG A 27 2.75 -12.00 9.75
C ARG A 27 1.31 -12.27 10.16
N ASP A 28 1.06 -12.59 11.42
CA ASP A 28 -0.27 -12.87 11.93
C ASP A 28 -0.95 -11.63 12.55
N GLY A 29 -0.27 -10.47 12.58
CA GLY A 29 -0.79 -9.26 13.22
C GLY A 29 -2.18 -8.82 12.74
N LEU A 30 -2.42 -8.77 11.42
CA LEU A 30 -3.75 -8.49 10.88
C LEU A 30 -4.72 -9.67 11.07
N ARG A 31 -4.21 -10.89 11.07
CA ARG A 31 -4.97 -12.12 11.27
C ARG A 31 -5.57 -12.22 12.67
N GLU A 32 -4.98 -11.54 13.65
CA GLU A 32 -5.43 -11.56 15.06
C GLU A 32 -6.10 -10.24 15.52
N CYS A 33 -6.25 -9.26 14.62
CA CYS A 33 -6.70 -7.91 14.98
C CYS A 33 -8.23 -7.76 15.11
N CYS A 34 -8.93 -7.48 14.01
CA CYS A 34 -10.38 -7.30 13.93
C CYS A 34 -10.92 -7.95 12.65
N SER A 35 -12.23 -8.05 12.49
CA SER A 35 -12.84 -8.63 11.28
C SER A 35 -12.37 -7.93 9.99
N ASP A 36 -12.32 -6.61 9.97
CA ASP A 36 -11.91 -5.83 8.78
C ASP A 36 -10.45 -6.11 8.38
N CYS A 37 -9.54 -6.16 9.35
CA CYS A 37 -8.13 -6.49 9.16
C CYS A 37 -7.93 -7.94 8.72
N ARG A 38 -8.68 -8.88 9.32
CA ARG A 38 -8.64 -10.30 8.93
C ARG A 38 -9.17 -10.49 7.52
N ASN A 39 -10.23 -9.79 7.16
CA ASN A 39 -10.76 -9.84 5.82
C ASN A 39 -9.73 -9.34 4.80
N TYR A 40 -9.03 -8.25 5.10
CA TYR A 40 -7.92 -7.79 4.28
C TYR A 40 -6.84 -8.88 4.13
N TYR A 41 -6.39 -9.47 5.23
CA TYR A 41 -5.33 -10.48 5.27
C TYR A 41 -5.61 -11.67 4.34
N TYR A 42 -6.84 -12.21 4.37
CA TYR A 42 -7.23 -13.32 3.50
C TYR A 42 -7.66 -12.85 2.10
N GLY A 43 -8.26 -11.68 2.01
CA GLY A 43 -8.86 -11.13 0.79
C GLY A 43 -7.85 -10.57 -0.21
N ILE A 44 -6.69 -10.08 0.25
CA ILE A 44 -5.71 -9.41 -0.63
C ILE A 44 -5.28 -10.29 -1.81
N ARG A 45 -5.18 -11.61 -1.63
CA ARG A 45 -4.80 -12.56 -2.68
C ARG A 45 -5.90 -12.84 -3.71
N HIS A 46 -7.10 -12.32 -3.51
CA HIS A 46 -8.17 -12.35 -4.51
C HIS A 46 -8.06 -11.23 -5.55
N LEU A 47 -7.19 -10.24 -5.31
CA LEU A 47 -6.90 -9.21 -6.31
C LEU A 47 -6.22 -9.79 -7.56
N PRO A 48 -6.30 -9.10 -8.72
CA PRO A 48 -5.70 -9.57 -9.96
C PRO A 48 -4.23 -9.99 -9.80
N LYS A 49 -3.82 -11.12 -10.41
CA LYS A 49 -2.45 -11.64 -10.29
C LYS A 49 -1.37 -10.62 -10.61
N VAL A 50 -1.60 -9.79 -11.64
CA VAL A 50 -0.69 -8.71 -12.04
C VAL A 50 -0.42 -7.71 -10.91
N PHE A 51 -1.41 -7.48 -10.04
CA PHE A 51 -1.28 -6.61 -8.88
C PHE A 51 -0.42 -7.26 -7.79
N ILE A 52 -0.66 -8.53 -7.50
CA ILE A 52 0.13 -9.29 -6.54
C ILE A 52 1.59 -9.37 -6.98
N GLU A 53 1.82 -9.67 -8.26
CA GLU A 53 3.16 -9.70 -8.85
C GLU A 53 3.83 -8.31 -8.79
N PHE A 54 3.05 -7.21 -8.92
CA PHE A 54 3.56 -5.86 -8.74
C PHE A 54 4.08 -5.65 -7.31
N LEU A 55 3.28 -5.93 -6.28
CA LEU A 55 3.72 -5.81 -4.88
C LEU A 55 4.97 -6.66 -4.59
N GLU A 56 4.96 -7.92 -5.04
CA GLU A 56 6.10 -8.82 -4.86
C GLU A 56 7.36 -8.34 -5.61
N SER A 57 7.20 -7.67 -6.76
CA SER A 57 8.30 -7.06 -7.50
C SER A 57 8.98 -5.90 -6.75
N LEU A 58 8.24 -5.27 -5.83
CA LEU A 58 8.70 -4.26 -4.88
C LEU A 58 9.26 -4.87 -3.59
N PHE A 59 9.27 -6.20 -3.48
CA PHE A 59 9.67 -6.97 -2.30
C PHE A 59 8.77 -6.79 -1.08
N ILE A 60 7.52 -6.38 -1.32
CA ILE A 60 6.47 -6.27 -0.31
C ILE A 60 5.85 -7.64 -0.06
N VAL A 61 5.49 -7.91 1.19
CA VAL A 61 4.59 -9.02 1.55
C VAL A 61 3.16 -8.46 1.63
N PRO A 62 2.26 -8.79 0.70
CA PRO A 62 0.94 -8.16 0.58
C PRO A 62 0.12 -8.19 1.87
N GLU A 63 0.21 -9.27 2.64
CA GLU A 63 -0.57 -9.51 3.86
C GLU A 63 -0.10 -8.69 5.07
N THR A 64 1.03 -7.99 4.98
CA THR A 64 1.62 -7.25 6.10
C THR A 64 1.82 -5.77 5.76
N PRO A 65 0.75 -5.01 5.46
CA PRO A 65 0.86 -3.57 5.30
C PRO A 65 1.20 -2.90 6.64
N ILE A 66 1.60 -1.63 6.58
CA ILE A 66 1.71 -0.78 7.77
C ILE A 66 0.31 -0.60 8.39
N GLY A 67 -0.70 -0.45 7.53
CA GLY A 67 -2.11 -0.34 7.89
C GLY A 67 -3.01 -0.72 6.70
N ALA A 68 -4.16 -1.31 7.01
CA ALA A 68 -5.24 -1.60 6.06
C ALA A 68 -6.56 -1.19 6.70
N TYR A 69 -7.25 -0.23 6.08
CA TYR A 69 -8.46 0.38 6.58
C TYR A 69 -9.60 0.12 5.61
N LYS A 70 -10.65 -0.57 6.07
CA LYS A 70 -11.89 -0.67 5.30
C LYS A 70 -12.59 0.69 5.30
N LEU A 71 -12.94 1.18 4.12
CA LEU A 71 -13.60 2.48 3.95
C LEU A 71 -15.10 2.29 3.74
N ASP A 72 -15.50 1.84 2.54
CA ASP A 72 -16.90 1.81 2.10
C ASP A 72 -17.25 0.49 1.41
N LYS A 73 -18.53 0.13 1.42
CA LYS A 73 -19.08 -0.95 0.59
C LYS A 73 -19.35 -0.41 -0.81
N VAL A 74 -18.64 -0.92 -1.81
CA VAL A 74 -18.74 -0.43 -3.20
C VAL A 74 -19.67 -1.30 -4.06
N ALA A 75 -19.82 -2.58 -3.72
CA ALA A 75 -20.77 -3.48 -4.35
C ALA A 75 -21.18 -4.59 -3.36
N ASP A 76 -22.05 -5.51 -3.79
CA ASP A 76 -22.40 -6.62 -2.92
C ASP A 76 -21.17 -7.47 -2.60
N ASN A 77 -20.93 -7.69 -1.31
CA ASN A 77 -19.77 -8.40 -0.80
C ASN A 77 -18.39 -7.83 -1.22
N ILE A 78 -18.29 -6.56 -1.67
CA ILE A 78 -17.03 -5.93 -2.07
C ILE A 78 -16.85 -4.60 -1.32
N PHE A 79 -15.68 -4.42 -0.72
CA PHE A 79 -15.34 -3.27 0.10
C PHE A 79 -14.07 -2.59 -0.40
N LEU A 80 -14.07 -1.25 -0.35
CA LEU A 80 -12.90 -0.44 -0.62
C LEU A 80 -11.98 -0.43 0.60
N TYR A 81 -10.70 -0.68 0.38
CA TYR A 81 -9.65 -0.58 1.39
C TYR A 81 -8.64 0.49 1.02
N ASP A 82 -8.19 1.24 2.02
CA ASP A 82 -7.01 2.11 2.00
C ASP A 82 -5.86 1.42 2.73
N VAL A 83 -4.73 1.24 2.04
CA VAL A 83 -3.64 0.37 2.46
C VAL A 83 -2.30 1.05 2.19
N ASN A 84 -1.43 1.03 3.20
CA ASN A 84 -0.08 1.57 3.08
C ASN A 84 0.99 0.48 3.21
N TYR A 85 2.01 0.56 2.35
CA TYR A 85 3.22 -0.26 2.42
C TYR A 85 4.48 0.59 2.51
N LEU A 86 5.48 0.10 3.22
CA LEU A 86 6.77 0.78 3.35
C LEU A 86 7.77 0.25 2.32
N ILE A 87 8.44 1.15 1.63
CA ILE A 87 9.51 0.80 0.68
C ILE A 87 10.76 1.60 1.06
N SER A 88 11.90 0.91 1.17
CA SER A 88 13.17 1.60 1.33
C SER A 88 13.72 2.01 -0.03
N GLY A 89 14.07 3.28 -0.19
CA GLY A 89 14.62 3.85 -1.41
C GLY A 89 14.10 5.25 -1.71
N ASN A 90 13.98 5.57 -3.01
CA ASN A 90 13.69 6.91 -3.50
C ASN A 90 12.65 6.91 -4.62
N ILE A 91 11.80 7.93 -4.63
CA ILE A 91 11.00 8.30 -5.81
C ILE A 91 11.89 9.21 -6.65
N LEU A 92 12.27 8.75 -7.84
CA LEU A 92 13.15 9.49 -8.75
C LEU A 92 12.34 10.41 -9.67
N GLU A 93 11.22 9.93 -10.20
CA GLU A 93 10.31 10.68 -11.04
C GLU A 93 8.87 10.32 -10.67
N LYS A 94 7.97 11.31 -10.69
CA LYS A 94 6.53 11.17 -10.44
C LYS A 94 5.74 11.78 -11.60
N PRO A 95 4.50 11.32 -11.86
CA PRO A 95 3.60 11.98 -12.80
C PRO A 95 3.45 13.47 -12.48
N ASN A 96 3.34 14.32 -13.51
CA ASN A 96 3.26 15.78 -13.36
C ASN A 96 2.11 16.23 -12.43
N ASN A 97 1.01 15.47 -12.43
CA ASN A 97 -0.18 15.73 -11.62
C ASN A 97 -0.25 14.86 -10.36
N ALA A 98 0.80 14.13 -9.97
CA ALA A 98 0.73 13.18 -8.84
C ALA A 98 0.39 13.83 -7.49
N GLU A 99 0.68 15.13 -7.33
CA GLU A 99 0.47 15.87 -6.09
C GLU A 99 0.07 17.31 -6.42
N ASN A 100 -0.97 17.81 -5.75
CA ASN A 100 -1.40 19.20 -5.80
C ASN A 100 -1.34 19.80 -4.40
N VAL A 101 -0.83 21.02 -4.29
CA VAL A 101 -0.90 21.78 -3.04
C VAL A 101 -2.19 22.59 -3.08
N LEU A 102 -3.08 22.31 -2.13
CA LEU A 102 -4.35 23.00 -1.94
C LEU A 102 -4.11 24.40 -1.34
N GLU A 103 -5.11 25.28 -1.43
CA GLU A 103 -5.02 26.66 -0.91
C GLU A 103 -4.68 26.73 0.58
N ASN A 104 -5.08 25.72 1.36
CA ASN A 104 -4.78 25.61 2.79
C ASN A 104 -3.38 25.04 3.10
N GLY A 105 -2.56 24.78 2.06
CA GLY A 105 -1.22 24.20 2.19
C GLY A 105 -1.19 22.68 2.31
N ASN A 106 -2.36 22.01 2.41
CA ASN A 106 -2.41 20.55 2.41
C ASN A 106 -2.12 20.01 1.02
N LYS A 107 -1.58 18.80 0.96
CA LYS A 107 -1.37 18.09 -0.30
C LYS A 107 -2.55 17.17 -0.59
N ALA A 108 -2.95 17.16 -1.84
CA ALA A 108 -3.86 16.18 -2.42
C ALA A 108 -3.05 15.33 -3.40
N PHE A 109 -3.11 14.01 -3.23
CA PHE A 109 -2.43 13.06 -4.11
C PHE A 109 -3.42 12.55 -5.15
N ASN A 110 -2.98 12.54 -6.41
CA ASN A 110 -3.76 11.92 -7.48
C ASN A 110 -3.30 10.47 -7.65
N THR A 111 -4.26 9.57 -7.73
CA THR A 111 -4.00 8.16 -7.90
C THR A 111 -3.70 7.82 -9.37
N SER A 112 -2.93 6.76 -9.56
CA SER A 112 -2.71 6.08 -10.83
C SER A 112 -3.51 4.79 -10.83
N THR A 113 -4.27 4.52 -11.89
CA THR A 113 -4.99 3.24 -12.04
C THR A 113 -4.04 2.13 -12.48
N LEU A 114 -3.99 1.06 -11.69
CA LEU A 114 -3.23 -0.14 -12.02
C LEU A 114 -4.09 -1.11 -12.82
N THR A 115 -5.24 -1.49 -12.25
CA THR A 115 -6.29 -2.31 -12.88
C THR A 115 -7.65 -1.77 -12.44
N ASP A 116 -8.73 -2.32 -13.00
CA ASP A 116 -10.07 -2.07 -12.46
C ASP A 116 -10.10 -2.42 -10.96
N GLY A 117 -10.66 -1.52 -10.14
CA GLY A 117 -10.75 -1.65 -8.69
C GLY A 117 -9.42 -1.52 -7.93
N VAL A 118 -8.33 -1.08 -8.59
CA VAL A 118 -7.04 -0.87 -7.93
C VAL A 118 -6.36 0.42 -8.38
N GLU A 119 -6.20 1.33 -7.43
CA GLU A 119 -5.54 2.62 -7.61
C GLU A 119 -4.41 2.79 -6.61
N PHE A 120 -3.37 3.53 -6.98
CA PHE A 120 -2.22 3.73 -6.10
C PHE A 120 -1.52 5.07 -6.33
N TYR A 121 -0.72 5.48 -5.36
CA TYR A 121 0.31 6.50 -5.55
C TYR A 121 1.51 6.23 -4.64
N PHE A 122 2.65 6.83 -4.97
CA PHE A 122 3.81 6.82 -4.08
C PHE A 122 3.96 8.18 -3.39
N THR A 123 4.34 8.17 -2.11
CA THR A 123 4.54 9.40 -1.34
C THR A 123 5.73 9.31 -0.40
N LYS A 124 6.38 10.45 -0.16
CA LYS A 124 7.38 10.60 0.91
C LYS A 124 6.73 10.94 2.27
N GLU A 125 5.42 11.18 2.29
CA GLU A 125 4.68 11.47 3.50
C GLU A 125 4.37 10.16 4.23
N LEU A 126 5.25 9.81 5.17
CA LEU A 126 5.14 8.57 5.91
C LEU A 126 3.97 8.59 6.91
N HIS A 127 3.27 7.45 7.04
CA HIS A 127 2.25 7.24 8.05
C HIS A 127 2.79 7.61 9.44
N PRO A 128 2.01 8.29 10.31
CA PRO A 128 2.51 8.80 11.59
C PRO A 128 3.17 7.75 12.50
N SER A 129 2.75 6.49 12.42
CA SER A 129 3.35 5.38 13.18
C SER A 129 4.83 5.13 12.84
N LEU A 130 5.30 5.60 11.68
CA LEU A 130 6.66 5.41 11.18
C LEU A 130 7.61 6.57 11.49
N ARG A 131 7.15 7.63 12.15
CA ARG A 131 7.96 8.85 12.40
C ARG A 131 9.25 8.59 13.19
N ASN A 132 9.31 7.50 13.96
CA ASN A 132 10.47 7.14 14.77
C ASN A 132 11.38 6.10 14.11
N LEU A 133 11.13 5.75 12.84
CA LEU A 133 11.93 4.78 12.13
C LEU A 133 13.35 5.34 11.87
N PRO A 134 14.43 4.60 12.19
CA PRO A 134 15.78 5.02 11.84
C PRO A 134 15.92 5.24 10.33
N ASP A 135 16.64 6.29 9.93
CA ASP A 135 16.81 6.69 8.54
C ASP A 135 15.47 6.90 7.79
N TYR A 136 14.45 7.49 8.44
CA TYR A 136 13.10 7.64 7.86
C TYR A 136 13.10 8.28 6.44
N GLU A 137 14.04 9.19 6.15
CA GLU A 137 14.21 9.83 4.84
C GLU A 137 14.55 8.84 3.70
N SER A 138 15.10 7.67 4.05
CA SER A 138 15.42 6.58 3.13
C SER A 138 14.23 5.68 2.79
N TYR A 139 13.02 6.11 3.15
CA TYR A 139 11.79 5.38 2.85
C TYR A 139 10.81 6.25 2.09
N PHE A 140 9.86 5.59 1.44
CA PHE A 140 8.65 6.17 0.88
C PHE A 140 7.53 5.13 1.03
N GLN A 141 6.28 5.56 0.87
CA GLN A 141 5.14 4.68 0.92
C GLN A 141 4.55 4.44 -0.46
N LEU A 142 4.01 3.24 -0.62
CA LEU A 142 2.97 2.94 -1.59
C LEU A 142 1.64 3.02 -0.84
N GLU A 143 0.79 3.97 -1.24
CA GLU A 143 -0.59 4.07 -0.80
C GLU A 143 -1.48 3.44 -1.88
N LEU A 144 -2.43 2.63 -1.44
CA LEU A 144 -3.22 1.75 -2.29
C LEU A 144 -4.69 1.82 -1.90
N PHE A 145 -5.53 2.09 -2.90
CA PHE A 145 -6.96 1.89 -2.81
C PHE A 145 -7.34 0.66 -3.61
N CYS A 146 -7.95 -0.32 -2.95
CA CYS A 146 -8.30 -1.58 -3.61
C CYS A 146 -9.65 -2.13 -3.17
N GLU A 147 -10.37 -2.70 -4.13
CA GLU A 147 -11.66 -3.35 -3.91
C GLU A 147 -11.44 -4.83 -3.56
N ILE A 148 -11.69 -5.20 -2.31
CA ILE A 148 -11.47 -6.55 -1.79
C ILE A 148 -12.82 -7.20 -1.44
N PRO A 149 -13.07 -8.44 -1.88
CA PRO A 149 -14.26 -9.16 -1.48
C PRO A 149 -14.25 -9.47 0.02
N TRP A 150 -15.43 -9.55 0.63
CA TRP A 150 -15.54 -10.11 1.98
C TRP A 150 -15.46 -11.63 1.94
N VAL A 151 -14.43 -12.21 2.54
CA VAL A 151 -14.06 -13.63 2.41
C VAL A 151 -14.08 -14.39 3.72
N ILE A 152 -14.35 -13.71 4.84
CA ILE A 152 -14.46 -14.33 6.17
C ILE A 152 -15.92 -14.46 6.60
N GLU A 153 -16.20 -15.36 7.54
CA GLU A 153 -17.56 -15.59 8.05
C GLU A 153 -18.02 -14.52 9.04
N GLU A 154 -17.09 -13.91 9.78
CA GLU A 154 -17.42 -12.86 10.71
C GLU A 154 -18.03 -11.65 9.99
N PRO A 155 -19.01 -10.96 10.60
CA PRO A 155 -19.52 -9.72 10.04
C PRO A 155 -18.43 -8.65 10.05
N TYR A 156 -18.55 -7.69 9.14
CA TYR A 156 -17.70 -6.51 9.13
C TYR A 156 -17.99 -5.60 10.34
N GLU A 157 -16.96 -4.91 10.83
CA GLU A 157 -17.04 -4.00 11.98
C GLU A 157 -17.49 -2.58 11.62
#